data_AF-A0A939FDG6-F1
#
_entry.id   AF-A0A939FDG6-F1
#
_cell.length_a   1.000
_cell.length_b   1.000
_cell.length_c   1.000
_cell.angle_alpha   90.00
_cell.angle_beta   90.00
_cell.angle_gamma   90.00
#
_symmetry.space_group_name_H-M   'P 1'
#
loop_
_entity.id
_entity.type
_entity.pdbx_description
1 polymer ?
#
loop_
_entity_poly.entity_id
_entity_poly.type
_entity_poly.pdbx_seq_one_letter_code
_entity_poly.pdbx_strand_id
1 'polypeptide(L)'
;MHLVYPAVLSALLFCTGLYGVLARRNVILVLMAVELMLNAVNLNLVAFDVWLRDKLHSGQALTLFTIAIAAAEIGIGMAIVLAVYRNRSTSAIDALRDTAESREPAEAASPDEKAEAAA
;
A
#
# COMPACT_ATOMS: atom_id res chain seq x y z
N MET A 1 -4.68 19.35 -25.09
CA MET A 1 -4.73 19.39 -23.61
C MET A 1 -3.33 19.70 -23.10
N HIS A 2 -3.20 20.62 -22.15
CA HIS A 2 -1.89 20.89 -21.54
C HIS A 2 -1.54 19.74 -20.59
N LEU A 3 -0.39 19.10 -20.78
CA LEU A 3 0.04 17.90 -20.02
C LEU A 3 0.07 18.15 -18.49
N VAL A 4 0.29 19.40 -18.09
CA VAL A 4 0.39 19.79 -16.68
C VAL A 4 -0.88 19.44 -15.90
N TYR A 5 -2.08 19.58 -16.47
CA TYR A 5 -3.32 19.29 -15.72
C TYR A 5 -3.46 17.81 -15.34
N PRO A 6 -3.41 16.84 -16.27
CA PRO A 6 -3.49 15.43 -15.90
C PRO A 6 -2.27 14.96 -15.10
N ALA A 7 -1.08 15.52 -15.32
CA ALA A 7 0.11 15.17 -14.54
C ALA A 7 0.04 15.64 -13.08
N VAL A 8 -0.49 16.84 -12.83
CA VAL A 8 -0.71 17.33 -11.46
C VAL A 8 -1.85 16.53 -10.80
N LEU A 9 -2.92 16.23 -11.54
CA LEU A 9 -4.01 15.42 -11.01
C LEU A 9 -3.54 14.00 -10.64
N SER A 10 -2.78 13.34 -11.52
CA SER A 10 -2.23 12.01 -11.22
C SER A 10 -1.30 12.06 -10.00
N ALA A 11 -0.42 13.06 -9.90
CA ALA A 11 0.43 13.24 -8.72
C ALA A 11 -0.38 13.42 -7.42
N LEU A 12 -1.44 14.24 -7.44
CA LEU A 12 -2.32 14.44 -6.28
C LEU A 12 -3.06 13.17 -5.88
N LEU A 13 -3.61 12.42 -6.85
CA LEU A 13 -4.28 11.16 -6.61
C LEU A 13 -3.31 10.12 -6.03
N PHE A 14 -2.09 10.03 -6.58
CA PHE A 14 -1.07 9.13 -6.07
C PHE A 14 -0.68 9.47 -4.63
N CYS A 15 -0.43 10.74 -4.32
CA CYS A 15 -0.13 11.18 -2.96
C CYS A 15 -1.29 10.92 -1.98
N THR A 16 -2.54 11.07 -2.43
CA THR A 16 -3.72 10.76 -1.62
C THR A 16 -3.82 9.27 -1.34
N GLY A 17 -3.58 8.43 -2.34
CA GLY A 17 -3.50 6.98 -2.18
C GLY A 17 -2.36 6.58 -1.24
N LEU A 18 -1.17 7.16 -1.41
CA LEU A 18 -0.02 6.93 -0.53
C LEU A 18 -0.33 7.30 0.93
N TYR A 19 -0.94 8.46 1.16
CA TYR A 19 -1.43 8.84 2.48
C TYR A 19 -2.43 7.83 3.03
N GLY A 20 -3.36 7.36 2.20
CA GLY A 20 -4.30 6.30 2.55
C GLY A 20 -3.60 5.00 2.99
N VAL A 21 -2.58 4.55 2.27
CA VAL A 21 -1.80 3.35 2.64
C VAL A 21 -1.15 3.52 4.02
N LEU A 22 -0.60 4.69 4.32
CA LEU A 22 0.10 4.95 5.58
C LEU A 22 -0.84 5.23 6.77
N ALA A 23 -1.99 5.85 6.54
CA ALA A 23 -2.87 6.34 7.59
C ALA A 23 -3.98 5.34 7.98
N ARG A 24 -4.32 4.39 7.09
CA ARG A 24 -5.47 3.50 7.30
C ARG A 24 -5.06 2.24 8.06
N ARG A 25 -5.81 1.94 9.13
CA ARG A 25 -5.65 0.70 9.90
C ARG A 25 -6.49 -0.47 9.38
N ASN A 26 -7.54 -0.20 8.60
CA ASN A 26 -8.38 -1.24 8.03
C ASN A 26 -7.75 -1.72 6.71
N VAL A 27 -7.45 -3.01 6.59
CA VAL A 27 -6.81 -3.61 5.41
C VAL A 27 -7.60 -3.32 4.12
N ILE A 28 -8.93 -3.30 4.17
CA ILE A 28 -9.76 -3.00 2.99
C ILE A 28 -9.51 -1.55 2.53
N LEU A 29 -9.39 -0.61 3.46
CA LEU A 29 -9.10 0.79 3.13
C LEU A 29 -7.67 0.97 2.60
N VAL A 30 -6.73 0.13 3.04
CA VAL A 30 -5.37 0.10 2.49
C VAL A 30 -5.40 -0.42 1.05
N LEU A 31 -6.11 -1.52 0.75
CA LEU A 31 -6.28 -2.03 -0.61
C LEU A 31 -6.90 -0.98 -1.54
N MET A 32 -7.98 -0.32 -1.11
CA MET A 32 -8.60 0.78 -1.88
C MET A 32 -7.64 1.95 -2.13
N ALA A 33 -6.72 2.21 -1.21
CA ALA A 33 -5.72 3.26 -1.38
C ALA A 33 -4.64 2.87 -2.41
N VAL A 34 -4.24 1.59 -2.44
CA VAL A 34 -3.35 1.04 -3.47
C VAL A 34 -4.02 1.11 -4.86
N GLU A 35 -5.30 0.74 -4.96
CA GLU A 35 -6.07 0.87 -6.21
C GLU A 35 -6.12 2.31 -6.71
N LEU A 36 -6.27 3.29 -5.80
CA LEU A 36 -6.22 4.71 -6.15
C LEU A 36 -4.84 5.13 -6.69
N MET A 37 -3.76 4.60 -6.11
CA MET A 37 -2.39 4.84 -6.60
C MET A 37 -2.19 4.24 -8.01
N LEU A 38 -2.66 3.02 -8.27
CA LEU A 38 -2.58 2.39 -9.59
C LEU A 38 -3.40 3.16 -10.64
N ASN A 39 -4.59 3.67 -10.28
CA ASN A 39 -5.39 4.53 -11.15
C ASN A 39 -4.69 5.85 -11.48
N ALA A 40 -3.94 6.43 -10.52
CA ALA A 40 -3.13 7.61 -10.78
C ALA A 40 -2.01 7.34 -11.81
N VAL A 41 -1.34 6.19 -11.69
CA VAL A 41 -0.34 5.74 -12.68
C VAL A 41 -0.97 5.56 -14.06
N ASN A 42 -2.14 4.92 -14.15
CA ASN A 42 -2.88 4.75 -15.40
C ASN A 42 -3.24 6.09 -16.07
N LEU A 43 -3.75 7.04 -15.28
CA LEU A 43 -4.04 8.39 -15.78
C LEU A 43 -2.77 9.04 -16.36
N ASN A 44 -1.64 8.88 -15.69
CA ASN A 44 -0.36 9.42 -16.15
C ASN A 44 0.08 8.76 -17.48
N LEU A 45 -0.01 7.43 -17.59
CA LEU A 45 0.34 6.69 -18.81
C LEU A 45 -0.47 7.16 -20.02
N VAL A 46 -1.80 7.26 -19.88
CA VAL A 46 -2.67 7.73 -20.96
C VAL A 46 -2.40 9.20 -21.31
N ALA A 47 -2.14 10.05 -20.31
CA ALA A 47 -1.85 11.46 -20.55
C ALA A 47 -0.55 11.66 -21.35
N PHE A 48 0.49 10.90 -21.02
CA PHE A 48 1.76 10.94 -21.76
C PHE A 48 1.64 10.32 -23.17
N ASP A 49 0.87 9.24 -23.33
CA ASP A 49 0.58 8.65 -24.65
C ASP A 49 -0.02 9.67 -25.62
N VAL A 50 -1.08 10.37 -25.17
CA VAL A 50 -1.78 11.40 -25.94
C VAL A 50 -0.86 12.61 -26.21
N TRP A 51 -0.03 12.99 -25.24
CA TRP A 51 0.88 14.14 -25.39
C TRP A 51 2.04 13.87 -26.36
N LEU A 52 2.67 12.69 -26.28
CA LEU A 52 3.76 12.28 -27.19
C LEU A 52 3.25 11.95 -28.59
N ARG A 53 1.93 11.76 -28.77
CA ARG A 53 1.32 11.27 -30.01
C ARG A 53 1.92 9.95 -30.45
N ASP A 54 2.10 9.04 -29.49
CA ASP A 54 2.64 7.72 -29.79
C ASP A 54 1.72 7.00 -30.78
N LYS A 55 2.28 6.60 -31.93
CA LYS A 55 1.54 5.90 -32.99
C LYS A 55 1.18 4.47 -32.60
N LEU A 56 1.95 3.88 -31.68
CA LEU A 56 1.74 2.53 -31.18
C LEU A 56 0.78 2.49 -29.99
N HIS A 57 0.38 3.65 -29.47
CA HIS A 57 -0.49 3.78 -28.29
C HIS A 57 0.00 2.96 -27.08
N SER A 58 1.32 2.91 -26.87
CA SER A 58 1.95 2.02 -25.91
C SER A 58 1.52 2.34 -24.47
N GLY A 59 1.28 3.61 -24.16
CA GLY A 59 0.81 4.03 -22.83
C GLY A 59 -0.62 3.54 -22.56
N GLN A 60 -1.50 3.59 -23.56
CA GLN A 60 -2.87 3.07 -23.45
C GLN A 60 -2.89 1.55 -23.35
N ALA A 61 -2.06 0.86 -24.15
CA ALA A 61 -1.92 -0.59 -24.08
C ALA A 61 -1.46 -1.03 -22.67
N LEU A 62 -0.43 -0.37 -22.13
CA LEU A 62 0.06 -0.66 -20.77
C LEU A 62 -1.02 -0.39 -19.71
N THR A 63 -1.81 0.68 -19.83
CA THR A 63 -2.95 0.96 -18.94
C THR A 63 -3.97 -0.19 -18.92
N LEU A 64 -4.30 -0.79 -20.07
CA LEU A 64 -5.21 -1.93 -20.11
C LEU A 64 -4.65 -3.14 -19.34
N PHE A 65 -3.35 -3.42 -19.48
CA PHE A 65 -2.69 -4.47 -18.70
C PHE A 65 -2.68 -4.15 -17.20
N THR A 66 -2.39 -2.92 -16.81
CA THR A 66 -2.42 -2.51 -15.41
C THR A 66 -3.83 -2.64 -14.81
N ILE A 67 -4.89 -2.32 -15.56
CA ILE A 67 -6.29 -2.55 -15.12
C ILE A 67 -6.56 -4.05 -14.92
N ALA A 68 -6.10 -4.90 -15.85
CA ALA A 68 -6.27 -6.34 -15.72
C ALA A 68 -5.52 -6.91 -14.50
N ILE A 69 -4.29 -6.43 -14.24
CA ILE A 69 -3.50 -6.80 -13.08
C ILE A 69 -4.17 -6.32 -11.79
N ALA A 70 -4.66 -5.08 -11.75
CA ALA A 70 -5.38 -4.54 -10.60
C ALA A 70 -6.64 -5.36 -10.29
N ALA A 71 -7.41 -5.77 -11.31
CA ALA A 71 -8.56 -6.65 -11.14
C ALA A 71 -8.18 -8.03 -10.56
N ALA A 72 -7.02 -8.58 -10.95
CA ALA A 72 -6.50 -9.81 -10.37
C ALA A 72 -6.03 -9.61 -8.92
N GLU A 73 -5.31 -8.52 -8.65
CA GLU A 73 -4.80 -8.15 -7.33
C GLU A 73 -5.93 -7.95 -6.33
N ILE A 74 -6.97 -7.18 -6.65
CA ILE A 74 -8.10 -6.95 -5.74
C ILE A 74 -8.86 -8.25 -5.43
N GLY A 75 -8.96 -9.16 -6.39
CA GLY A 75 -9.54 -10.48 -6.19
C GLY A 75 -8.75 -11.31 -5.16
N ILE A 76 -7.42 -11.34 -5.31
CA ILE A 76 -6.52 -12.04 -4.38
C ILE A 76 -6.51 -11.35 -3.01
N GLY A 77 -6.40 -10.02 -2.98
CA GLY A 77 -6.39 -9.22 -1.76
C GLY A 77 -7.66 -9.42 -0.94
N MET A 78 -8.83 -9.37 -1.57
CA MET A 78 -10.10 -9.62 -0.90
C MET A 78 -10.25 -11.06 -0.40
N ALA A 79 -9.73 -12.05 -1.13
CA ALA A 79 -9.72 -13.44 -0.67
C ALA A 79 -8.87 -13.61 0.60
N ILE A 80 -7.69 -12.97 0.64
CA ILE A 80 -6.81 -12.96 1.82
C ILE A 80 -7.49 -12.25 3.00
N VAL A 81 -8.07 -11.06 2.77
CA VAL A 81 -8.79 -10.30 3.80
C VAL A 81 -9.92 -11.14 4.40
N LEU A 82 -10.71 -11.82 3.57
CA LEU A 82 -11.80 -12.66 4.05
C LEU A 82 -11.29 -13.87 4.85
N ALA A 83 -10.21 -14.52 4.40
CA ALA A 83 -9.60 -15.63 5.11
C ALA A 83 -9.09 -15.22 6.50
N VAL A 84 -8.43 -14.06 6.59
CA VAL A 84 -7.96 -13.48 7.86
C VAL A 84 -9.15 -13.10 8.75
N TYR A 85 -10.15 -12.43 8.19
CA TYR A 85 -11.34 -12.02 8.94
C TYR A 85 -12.11 -13.22 9.52
N ARG A 86 -12.18 -14.34 8.79
CA ARG A 86 -12.82 -15.56 9.28
C ARG A 86 -12.10 -16.16 10.50
N ASN A 87 -10.78 -16.02 10.57
CA ASN A 87 -9.98 -16.60 11.66
C ASN A 87 -9.77 -15.63 12.84
N ARG A 88 -9.83 -14.31 12.60
CA ARG A 88 -9.47 -13.28 13.59
C ARG A 88 -10.61 -12.33 13.93
N SER A 89 -11.72 -12.34 13.18
CA SER A 89 -12.87 -11.44 13.32
C SER A 89 -12.52 -9.94 13.32
N THR A 90 -11.36 -9.58 12.76
CA THR A 90 -10.89 -8.20 12.64
C THR A 90 -10.20 -7.99 11.30
N SER A 91 -10.37 -6.80 10.72
CA SER A 91 -9.64 -6.34 9.53
C SER A 91 -8.62 -5.26 9.86
N ALA A 92 -8.30 -5.07 11.15
CA ALA A 92 -7.26 -4.13 11.59
C ALA A 92 -5.87 -4.71 11.33
N ILE A 93 -5.07 -4.03 10.49
CA ILE A 93 -3.75 -4.49 10.08
C ILE A 93 -2.78 -4.56 11.27
N ASP A 94 -2.88 -3.62 12.21
CA ASP A 94 -2.01 -3.54 13.41
C ASP A 94 -2.19 -4.75 14.35
N ALA A 95 -3.33 -5.44 14.27
CA ALA A 95 -3.64 -6.62 15.07
C ALA A 95 -2.97 -7.90 14.53
N LEU A 96 -2.43 -7.88 13.31
CA LEU A 96 -1.83 -9.04 12.64
C LEU A 96 -0.32 -9.13 12.96
N ARG A 97 0.02 -9.41 14.21
CA ARG A 97 1.41 -9.43 14.72
C ARG A 97 1.92 -10.81 15.12
N ASP A 98 1.32 -11.88 14.63
CA ASP A 98 1.68 -13.25 15.06
C ASP A 98 3.14 -13.64 14.73
N THR A 99 3.78 -12.97 13.77
CA THR A 99 5.19 -13.18 13.37
C THR A 99 6.12 -12.09 13.94
N ALA A 100 5.63 -11.19 14.80
CA ALA A 100 6.50 -10.22 15.45
C ALA A 100 7.45 -10.95 16.41
N GLU A 101 8.75 -10.72 16.26
CA GLU A 101 9.74 -11.22 17.20
C GLU A 101 9.41 -10.67 18.59
N SER A 102 9.10 -11.58 19.51
CA SER A 102 8.95 -11.24 20.91
C SER A 102 10.29 -10.70 21.38
N ARG A 103 10.39 -9.38 21.58
CA ARG A 103 11.47 -8.84 22.40
C ARG A 103 11.36 -9.55 23.76
N GLU A 104 12.25 -10.49 24.02
CA GLU A 104 12.55 -10.86 25.40
C GLU A 104 12.83 -9.53 26.11
N PRO A 105 12.09 -9.20 27.18
CA PRO A 105 12.41 -8.02 27.96
C PRO A 105 13.87 -8.16 28.35
N ALA A 106 14.69 -7.20 27.89
CA ALA A 106 16.11 -7.13 28.16
C ALA A 106 16.32 -7.57 29.61
N GLU A 107 17.00 -8.71 29.72
CA GLU A 107 17.39 -9.40 30.93
C GLU A 107 17.39 -8.42 32.10
N ALA A 108 16.42 -8.57 33.00
CA ALA A 108 16.33 -7.78 34.20
C ALA A 108 17.71 -7.86 34.86
N ALA A 109 18.46 -6.74 34.84
CA ALA A 109 19.81 -6.65 35.36
C ALA A 109 19.90 -7.48 36.64
N SER A 110 20.74 -8.51 36.59
CA SER A 110 20.87 -9.45 37.69
C SER A 110 21.15 -8.67 38.99
N PRO A 111 20.64 -9.10 40.15
CA PRO A 111 20.81 -8.38 41.41
C PRO A 111 22.28 -8.05 41.73
N ASP A 112 23.22 -8.83 41.19
CA ASP A 112 24.66 -8.66 41.36
C ASP A 112 25.19 -7.38 40.71
N GLU A 113 24.66 -6.98 39.55
CA GLU A 113 25.11 -5.77 38.82
C GLU A 113 24.69 -4.47 39.55
N LYS A 114 23.60 -4.52 40.33
CA LYS A 114 23.16 -3.41 41.20
C LYS A 114 23.93 -3.35 42.52
N ALA A 115 24.48 -4.47 42.99
CA ALA A 115 25.31 -4.53 44.19
C ALA A 115 26.72 -3.99 43.92
N GLU A 116 27.27 -4.25 42.74
CA GLU A 116 28.60 -3.78 42.35
C GLU A 116 28.64 -2.27 42.02
N ALA A 117 27.53 -1.71 41.50
CA ALA A 117 27.39 -0.27 41.28
C ALA A 117 27.14 0.56 42.55
N ALA A 118 26.88 -0.11 43.69
CA ALA A 118 26.62 0.52 44.99
C ALA A 118 27.79 0.39 45.98
N ALA A 119 28.90 -0.22 45.57
CA ALA A 119 30.16 -0.34 46.31
C ALA A 119 31.20 0.66 45.79
#